data_AF-A0A9P5TUA7-F1
#
_entry.id   AF-A0A9P5TUA7-F1
#
_cell.length_a   1.000
_cell.length_b   1.000
_cell.length_c   1.000
_cell.angle_alpha   90.00
_cell.angle_beta   90.00
_cell.angle_gamma   90.00
#
_symmetry.space_group_name_H-M   'P 1'
#
loop_
_entity.id
_entity.type
_entity.pdbx_description
1 polymer ?
#
loop_
_entity_poly.entity_id
_entity_poly.type
_entity_poly.pdbx_seq_one_letter_code
_entity_poly.pdbx_strand_id
1 'polypeptide(L)'
;MDDFTPYCNFDGFVEQNISTFVNDRLASAQIQSVSHLSSSVVLPHLYDEHPPPEYFYVRAPSSYSAVVQLYLRSGQLDTALTRFTRFTNDEQPWCRFGCIALESLHHIFVDCPRFSSFRQSTIHDLLASTISLLDTYSILPPIASSITTTIKGLLLNSEVWPLHKTFYYYGMLPRMDDLIPQASLSDISRNRLLSCLASICHSGCVILAARIWGVVRCATNPTLTTRRHPTTLSLPSLSFIAAALSSSSLVHVHAQTPS
;
A
#
# COMPACT_ATOMS: atom_id res chain seq x y z
N MET A 1 -12.28 -8.77 -52.60
CA MET A 1 -11.41 -8.77 -51.41
C MET A 1 -12.15 -9.57 -50.36
N ASP A 2 -11.52 -10.54 -49.70
CA ASP A 2 -12.24 -11.54 -48.90
C ASP A 2 -12.79 -10.90 -47.61
N ASP A 3 -14.08 -11.09 -47.33
CA ASP A 3 -14.82 -10.48 -46.20
C ASP A 3 -14.25 -10.87 -44.82
N PHE A 4 -13.33 -11.83 -44.80
CA PHE A 4 -12.70 -12.38 -43.61
C PHE A 4 -11.31 -11.81 -43.33
N THR A 5 -10.83 -10.86 -44.15
CA THR A 5 -9.53 -10.22 -43.92
C THR A 5 -9.67 -9.15 -42.84
N PRO A 6 -9.04 -9.31 -41.66
CA PRO A 6 -9.17 -8.34 -40.58
C PRO A 6 -8.52 -7.01 -40.98
N TYR A 7 -9.25 -5.91 -40.81
CA TYR A 7 -8.83 -4.56 -41.18
C TYR A 7 -9.04 -3.60 -40.00
N CYS A 8 -8.04 -2.77 -39.74
CA CYS A 8 -8.06 -1.72 -38.73
C CYS A 8 -7.92 -0.36 -39.43
N ASN A 9 -8.78 0.61 -39.10
CA ASN A 9 -8.75 1.95 -39.72
C ASN A 9 -7.42 2.71 -39.49
N PHE A 10 -6.65 2.34 -38.47
CA PHE A 10 -5.35 2.98 -38.16
C PHE A 10 -4.16 2.29 -38.82
N ASP A 11 -4.21 0.97 -39.00
CA ASP A 11 -3.06 0.16 -39.47
C ASP A 11 -3.26 -0.44 -40.85
N GLY A 12 -4.46 -0.35 -41.40
CA GLY A 12 -4.84 -1.05 -42.61
C GLY A 12 -5.10 -2.53 -42.36
N PHE A 13 -4.67 -3.37 -43.30
CA PHE A 13 -4.89 -4.82 -43.23
C PHE A 13 -3.98 -5.45 -42.19
N VAL A 14 -4.54 -6.33 -41.36
CA VAL A 14 -3.78 -7.06 -40.35
C VAL A 14 -3.11 -8.26 -41.01
N GLU A 15 -1.85 -8.08 -41.40
CA GLU A 15 -1.05 -9.12 -42.05
C GLU A 15 -0.52 -10.19 -41.07
N GLN A 16 -0.62 -9.93 -39.77
CA GLN A 16 -0.15 -10.82 -38.71
C GLN A 16 -1.28 -11.67 -38.13
N ASN A 17 -0.93 -12.71 -37.35
CA ASN A 17 -1.91 -13.46 -36.58
C ASN A 17 -2.73 -12.50 -35.69
N ILE A 18 -4.06 -12.58 -35.77
CA ILE A 18 -5.00 -11.73 -35.01
C ILE A 18 -4.67 -11.73 -33.51
N SER A 19 -4.27 -12.87 -32.94
CA SER A 19 -3.91 -12.95 -31.53
C SER A 19 -2.68 -12.11 -31.18
N THR A 20 -1.65 -12.14 -32.03
CA THR A 20 -0.43 -11.33 -31.88
C THR A 20 -0.76 -9.85 -32.05
N PHE A 21 -1.52 -9.50 -33.09
CA PHE A 21 -1.94 -8.12 -33.33
C PHE A 21 -2.74 -7.52 -32.17
N VAL A 22 -3.69 -8.30 -31.61
CA VAL A 22 -4.47 -7.87 -30.44
C VAL A 22 -3.58 -7.73 -29.21
N ASN A 23 -2.65 -8.67 -28.97
CA ASN A 23 -1.72 -8.59 -27.84
C ASN A 23 -0.78 -7.38 -27.94
N ASP A 24 -0.25 -7.09 -29.13
CA ASP A 24 0.62 -5.93 -29.35
C ASP A 24 -0.14 -4.62 -29.18
N ARG A 25 -1.41 -4.57 -29.61
CA ARG A 25 -2.28 -3.40 -29.41
C ARG A 25 -2.69 -3.22 -27.96
N LEU A 26 -3.00 -4.30 -27.24
CA LEU A 26 -3.26 -4.26 -25.80
C LEU A 26 -1.99 -3.84 -25.03
N ALA A 27 -0.82 -4.38 -25.38
CA ALA A 27 0.45 -3.98 -24.78
C ALA A 27 0.76 -2.51 -25.06
N SER A 28 0.56 -2.04 -26.30
CA SER A 28 0.77 -0.64 -26.68
C SER A 28 -0.22 0.30 -25.99
N ALA A 29 -1.50 -0.06 -25.91
CA ALA A 29 -2.52 0.70 -25.20
C ALA A 29 -2.25 0.73 -23.68
N GLN A 30 -1.77 -0.38 -23.12
CA GLN A 30 -1.37 -0.48 -21.72
C GLN A 30 -0.11 0.35 -21.46
N ILE A 31 0.88 0.36 -22.35
CA ILE A 31 2.07 1.23 -22.25
C ILE A 31 1.67 2.71 -22.35
N GLN A 32 0.76 3.06 -23.25
CA GLN A 32 0.22 4.42 -23.36
C GLN A 32 -0.61 4.81 -22.13
N SER A 33 -1.43 3.93 -21.56
CA SER A 33 -2.15 4.21 -20.32
C SER A 33 -1.22 4.29 -19.11
N VAL A 34 -0.14 3.49 -19.11
CA VAL A 34 0.90 3.49 -18.08
C VAL A 34 1.78 4.75 -18.16
N SER A 35 1.89 5.39 -19.32
CA SER A 35 2.58 6.69 -19.44
C SER A 35 1.90 7.83 -18.66
N HIS A 36 0.61 7.67 -18.32
CA HIS A 36 -0.13 8.54 -17.40
C HIS A 36 -0.07 8.08 -15.93
N LEU A 37 0.40 6.86 -15.66
CA LEU A 37 0.62 6.35 -14.30
C LEU A 37 2.05 6.73 -13.87
N SER A 38 2.14 7.35 -12.69
CA SER A 38 3.38 7.79 -12.04
C SER A 38 4.55 6.80 -12.17
N SER A 39 5.76 7.34 -12.42
CA SER A 39 7.07 6.71 -12.71
C SER A 39 7.58 5.56 -11.81
N SER A 40 6.80 4.53 -11.52
CA SER A 40 7.28 3.30 -10.87
C SER A 40 6.43 2.12 -11.30
N VAL A 41 6.71 1.59 -12.50
CA VAL A 41 6.27 0.24 -12.87
C VAL A 41 7.02 -0.73 -11.96
N VAL A 42 6.33 -1.22 -10.93
CA VAL A 42 6.82 -2.30 -10.07
C VAL A 42 6.59 -3.59 -10.85
N LEU A 43 7.67 -4.23 -11.32
CA LEU A 43 7.59 -5.53 -12.02
C LEU A 43 7.38 -6.63 -10.99
N PRO A 44 6.17 -7.19 -10.82
CA PRO A 44 5.84 -8.02 -9.65
C PRO A 44 6.74 -9.25 -9.52
N HIS A 45 7.15 -9.84 -10.65
CA HIS A 45 8.02 -11.01 -10.69
C HIS A 45 9.41 -10.77 -10.07
N LEU A 46 9.87 -9.52 -9.89
CA LEU A 46 11.18 -9.25 -9.28
C LEU A 46 11.14 -9.31 -7.75
N TYR A 47 9.95 -9.40 -7.16
CA TYR A 47 9.73 -9.29 -5.72
C TYR A 47 9.30 -10.63 -5.13
N ASP A 48 9.11 -10.66 -3.82
CA ASP A 48 8.58 -11.83 -3.10
C ASP A 48 7.18 -12.21 -3.61
N GLU A 49 6.97 -13.50 -3.86
CA GLU A 49 5.71 -14.04 -4.39
C GLU A 49 4.80 -14.61 -3.28
N HIS A 50 5.24 -14.61 -2.02
CA HIS A 50 4.40 -15.10 -0.93
C HIS A 50 3.15 -14.23 -0.80
N PRO A 51 1.97 -14.85 -0.60
CA PRO A 51 0.74 -14.10 -0.45
C PRO A 51 0.86 -13.19 0.78
N PRO A 52 0.49 -11.90 0.67
CA PRO A 52 0.57 -11.01 1.80
C PRO A 52 -0.50 -11.39 2.85
N PRO A 53 -0.29 -11.07 4.14
CA PRO A 53 -1.24 -11.43 5.18
C PRO A 53 -2.62 -10.81 4.96
N GLU A 54 -3.64 -11.65 4.90
CA GLU A 54 -5.03 -11.26 4.59
C GLU A 54 -5.56 -10.16 5.51
N TYR A 55 -5.17 -10.19 6.78
CA TYR A 55 -5.64 -9.25 7.81
C TYR A 55 -5.51 -7.79 7.36
N PHE A 56 -4.41 -7.36 6.74
CA PHE A 56 -4.21 -5.96 6.37
C PHE A 56 -5.09 -5.47 5.22
N TYR A 57 -5.67 -6.40 4.46
CA TYR A 57 -6.50 -6.11 3.29
C TYR A 57 -8.00 -6.28 3.56
N VAL A 58 -8.35 -7.15 4.51
CA VAL A 58 -9.74 -7.33 4.97
C VAL A 58 -10.05 -6.43 6.17
N ARG A 59 -9.06 -6.19 7.04
CA ARG A 59 -9.17 -5.42 8.28
C ARG A 59 -7.97 -4.49 8.43
N ALA A 60 -8.07 -3.32 7.83
CA ALA A 60 -7.00 -2.33 7.92
C ALA A 60 -6.73 -1.98 9.41
N PRO A 61 -5.47 -2.08 9.90
CA PRO A 61 -5.13 -1.77 11.28
C PRO A 61 -5.35 -0.29 11.63
N SER A 62 -5.46 0.55 10.61
CA SER A 62 -5.82 1.97 10.73
C SER A 62 -6.51 2.47 9.46
N SER A 63 -7.20 3.61 9.53
CA SER A 63 -7.67 4.30 8.33
C SER A 63 -6.51 4.71 7.41
N TYR A 64 -5.37 5.10 7.99
CA TYR A 64 -4.19 5.49 7.22
C TYR A 64 -3.57 4.33 6.42
N SER A 65 -3.54 3.11 6.96
CA SER A 65 -3.04 1.95 6.21
C SER A 65 -3.93 1.64 5.00
N ALA A 66 -5.26 1.74 5.14
CA ALA A 66 -6.18 1.55 4.02
C ALA A 66 -5.96 2.62 2.94
N VAL A 67 -5.87 3.88 3.35
CA VAL A 67 -5.62 5.03 2.47
C VAL A 67 -4.31 4.87 1.72
N VAL A 68 -3.24 4.52 2.42
CA VAL A 68 -1.91 4.31 1.82
C VAL A 68 -1.97 3.19 0.79
N GLN A 69 -2.50 2.01 1.14
CA GLN A 69 -2.54 0.88 0.22
C GLN A 69 -3.42 1.14 -1.02
N LEU A 70 -4.55 1.82 -0.85
CA LEU A 70 -5.46 2.16 -1.95
C LEU A 70 -4.85 3.23 -2.87
N TYR A 71 -4.45 4.37 -2.29
CA TYR A 71 -4.04 5.53 -3.08
C TYR A 71 -2.60 5.45 -3.60
N LEU A 72 -1.72 4.65 -2.98
CA LEU A 72 -0.42 4.36 -3.61
C LEU A 72 -0.62 3.64 -4.94
N ARG A 73 -1.47 2.60 -4.96
CA ARG A 73 -1.68 1.76 -6.14
C ARG A 73 -2.38 2.50 -7.28
N SER A 74 -3.24 3.46 -6.96
CA SER A 74 -3.86 4.34 -7.97
C SER A 74 -3.01 5.55 -8.34
N GLY A 75 -1.81 5.71 -7.76
CA GLY A 75 -0.97 6.90 -7.97
C GLY A 75 -1.64 8.19 -7.47
N GLN A 76 -2.55 8.09 -6.50
CA GLN A 76 -3.34 9.19 -5.94
C GLN A 76 -2.93 9.64 -4.56
N LEU A 77 -1.87 9.06 -3.99
CA LEU A 77 -1.44 9.46 -2.66
C LEU A 77 -0.93 10.91 -2.68
N ASP A 78 -1.50 11.73 -1.80
CA ASP A 78 -1.52 13.19 -1.89
C ASP A 78 -0.21 13.88 -1.42
N THR A 79 0.90 13.60 -2.09
CA THR A 79 2.19 14.28 -1.85
C THR A 79 2.24 15.65 -2.52
N ALA A 80 3.14 16.53 -2.09
CA ALA A 80 3.28 17.87 -2.69
C ALA A 80 3.66 17.77 -4.16
N LEU A 81 4.50 16.80 -4.55
CA LEU A 81 4.80 16.54 -5.96
C LEU A 81 3.54 16.11 -6.73
N THR A 82 2.73 15.21 -6.16
CA THR A 82 1.49 14.74 -6.79
C THR A 82 0.47 15.87 -6.96
N ARG A 83 0.40 16.80 -6.02
CA ARG A 83 -0.48 17.98 -6.13
C ARG A 83 0.02 18.98 -7.14
N PHE A 84 1.31 19.28 -7.12
CA PHE A 84 1.93 20.15 -8.11
C PHE A 84 1.68 19.67 -9.54
N THR A 85 1.87 18.37 -9.80
CA THR A 85 1.64 17.80 -11.14
C THR A 85 0.17 17.83 -11.57
N ARG A 86 -0.77 17.74 -10.62
CA ARG A 86 -2.21 17.71 -10.91
C ARG A 86 -2.86 19.08 -11.05
N PHE A 87 -2.51 20.00 -10.17
CA PHE A 87 -3.25 21.24 -10.01
C PHE A 87 -2.57 22.44 -10.65
N THR A 88 -1.30 22.30 -11.09
CA THR A 88 -0.48 23.26 -11.90
C THR A 88 -0.38 24.70 -11.36
N ASN A 89 -1.19 25.07 -10.37
CA ASN A 89 -1.34 26.40 -9.79
C ASN A 89 -0.95 26.36 -8.31
N ASP A 90 -0.10 27.31 -7.91
CA ASP A 90 0.31 27.72 -6.56
C ASP A 90 0.88 26.69 -5.57
N GLU A 91 0.83 25.38 -5.84
CA GLU A 91 1.48 24.38 -4.98
C GLU A 91 2.95 24.19 -5.35
N GLN A 92 3.84 24.19 -4.36
CA GLN A 92 5.26 23.90 -4.56
C GLN A 92 5.52 22.40 -4.39
N PRO A 93 6.37 21.78 -5.22
CA PRO A 93 6.62 20.34 -5.15
C PRO A 93 7.61 19.95 -4.03
N TRP A 94 8.11 20.92 -3.26
CA TRP A 94 9.12 20.72 -2.21
C TRP A 94 8.55 19.97 -1.00
N CYS A 95 9.43 19.28 -0.28
CA CYS A 95 9.09 18.61 0.96
C CYS A 95 8.56 19.58 2.01
N ARG A 96 7.32 19.36 2.46
CA ARG A 96 6.65 20.17 3.51
C ARG A 96 7.31 20.06 4.89
N PHE A 97 8.28 19.17 5.06
CA PHE A 97 9.04 18.97 6.30
C PHE A 97 10.41 19.67 6.30
N GLY A 98 10.65 20.57 5.34
CA GLY A 98 11.86 21.39 5.29
C GLY A 98 13.07 20.71 4.68
N CYS A 99 12.87 19.64 3.89
CA CYS A 99 13.96 19.02 3.13
C CYS A 99 14.20 19.77 1.81
N ILE A 100 15.46 19.84 1.38
CA ILE A 100 15.85 20.35 0.05
C ILE A 100 15.67 19.21 -0.98
N ALA A 101 14.44 18.74 -1.13
CA ALA A 101 14.08 17.64 -2.03
C ALA A 101 12.60 17.77 -2.45
N LEU A 102 12.27 17.17 -3.60
CA LEU A 102 10.88 17.02 -4.02
C LEU A 102 10.15 16.05 -3.10
N GLU A 103 8.91 16.37 -2.76
CA GLU A 103 8.04 15.52 -1.96
C GLU A 103 7.44 14.39 -2.80
N SER A 104 8.29 13.47 -3.25
CA SER A 104 7.85 12.21 -3.84
C SER A 104 7.42 11.22 -2.75
N LEU A 105 6.69 10.16 -3.15
CA LEU A 105 6.39 9.02 -2.27
C LEU A 105 7.67 8.43 -1.68
N HIS A 106 8.66 8.20 -2.55
CA HIS A 106 9.96 7.67 -2.15
C HIS A 106 10.64 8.56 -1.12
N HIS A 107 10.65 9.87 -1.35
CA HIS A 107 11.20 10.81 -0.39
C HIS A 107 10.49 10.72 0.96
N ILE A 108 9.16 10.77 1.00
CA ILE A 108 8.39 10.72 2.26
C ILE A 108 8.67 9.44 3.05
N PHE A 109 8.59 8.28 2.38
CA PHE A 109 8.67 6.99 3.08
C PHE A 109 10.12 6.56 3.37
N VAL A 110 11.09 6.94 2.54
CA VAL A 110 12.45 6.39 2.56
C VAL A 110 13.49 7.44 2.96
N ASP A 111 13.54 8.57 2.26
CA ASP A 111 14.69 9.48 2.36
C ASP A 111 14.48 10.60 3.40
N CYS A 112 13.24 10.99 3.66
CA CYS A 112 12.91 12.17 4.46
C CYS A 112 13.43 11.99 5.91
N PRO A 113 14.37 12.84 6.37
CA PRO A 113 14.98 12.71 7.70
C PRO A 113 13.98 12.81 8.85
N ARG A 114 12.86 13.53 8.64
CA ARG A 114 11.77 13.67 9.61
C ARG A 114 11.23 12.32 10.11
N PHE A 115 11.27 11.30 9.27
CA PHE A 115 10.72 9.97 9.55
C PHE A 115 11.79 8.91 9.82
N SER A 116 13.05 9.30 9.95
CA SER A 116 14.18 8.40 10.23
C SER A 116 13.97 7.58 11.51
N SER A 117 13.48 8.21 12.58
CA SER A 117 13.22 7.54 13.85
C SER A 117 12.13 6.47 13.74
N PHE A 118 11.08 6.69 12.94
CA PHE A 118 10.06 5.67 12.69
C PHE A 118 10.61 4.47 11.93
N ARG A 119 11.46 4.71 10.92
CA ARG A 119 12.16 3.64 10.20
C ARG A 119 13.07 2.84 11.15
N GLN A 120 13.90 3.53 11.92
CA GLN A 120 14.82 2.89 12.88
C GLN A 120 14.08 2.05 13.94
N SER A 121 13.02 2.60 14.53
CA SER A 121 12.18 1.87 15.48
C SER A 121 11.55 0.64 14.85
N THR A 122 11.05 0.75 13.61
CA THR A 122 10.44 -0.39 12.92
C THR A 122 11.47 -1.45 12.54
N ILE A 123 12.67 -1.06 12.09
CA ILE A 123 13.79 -1.99 11.85
C ILE A 123 14.11 -2.75 13.14
N HIS A 124 14.18 -2.06 14.27
CA HIS A 124 14.44 -2.69 15.57
C HIS A 124 13.37 -3.74 15.92
N ASP A 125 12.08 -3.40 15.78
CA ASP A 125 10.96 -4.31 16.09
C ASP A 125 10.93 -5.53 15.14
N LEU A 126 11.22 -5.30 13.85
CA LEU A 126 11.34 -6.36 12.84
C LEU A 126 12.50 -7.30 13.16
N LEU A 127 13.65 -6.76 13.56
CA LEU A 127 14.80 -7.57 13.95
C LEU A 127 14.52 -8.42 15.18
N ALA A 128 13.91 -7.84 16.23
CA ALA A 128 13.56 -8.58 17.44
C ALA A 128 12.62 -9.75 17.12
N SER A 129 11.58 -9.50 16.31
CA SER A 129 10.63 -10.53 15.88
C SER A 129 11.29 -11.61 15.00
N THR A 130 12.19 -11.17 14.11
CA THR A 130 12.93 -12.07 13.21
C THR A 130 13.89 -12.97 14.00
N ILE A 131 14.66 -12.41 14.93
CA ILE A 131 15.61 -13.19 15.76
C ILE A 131 14.85 -14.26 16.56
N SER A 132 13.76 -13.88 17.22
CA SER A 132 12.93 -14.84 17.97
C SER A 132 12.39 -15.97 17.08
N LEU A 133 12.01 -15.66 15.84
CA LEU A 133 11.59 -16.65 14.85
C LEU A 133 12.74 -17.56 14.43
N LEU A 134 13.91 -17.00 14.13
CA LEU A 134 15.09 -17.78 13.72
C LEU A 134 15.58 -18.72 14.82
N ASP A 135 15.51 -18.29 16.09
CA ASP A 135 15.83 -19.12 17.25
C ASP A 135 14.86 -20.31 17.37
N THR A 136 13.56 -20.08 17.12
CA THR A 136 12.53 -21.13 17.14
C THR A 136 12.81 -22.22 16.09
N TYR A 137 13.32 -21.84 14.92
CA TYR A 137 13.69 -22.77 13.86
C TYR A 137 15.15 -23.28 13.96
N SER A 138 15.90 -22.88 15.00
CA SER A 138 17.30 -23.25 15.22
C SER A 138 18.18 -23.01 13.98
N ILE A 139 18.03 -21.84 13.35
CA ILE A 139 18.74 -21.49 12.12
C ILE A 139 20.23 -21.27 12.38
N LEU A 140 21.07 -21.78 11.47
CA LEU A 140 22.52 -21.67 11.57
C LEU A 140 22.96 -20.18 11.56
N PRO A 141 23.90 -19.76 12.44
CA PRO A 141 24.30 -18.35 12.57
C PRO A 141 24.65 -17.59 11.28
N PRO A 142 25.41 -18.13 10.31
CA PRO A 142 25.64 -17.48 9.01
C PRO A 142 24.36 -17.16 8.24
N ILE A 143 23.38 -18.08 8.22
CA ILE A 143 22.09 -17.88 7.55
C ILE A 143 21.29 -16.82 8.29
N ALA A 144 21.24 -16.90 9.63
CA ALA A 144 20.58 -15.90 10.46
C ALA A 144 21.17 -14.50 10.27
N SER A 145 22.49 -14.38 10.12
CA SER A 145 23.19 -13.12 9.84
C SER A 145 22.80 -12.55 8.46
N SER A 146 22.71 -13.40 7.43
CA SER A 146 22.24 -13.00 6.10
C SER A 146 20.81 -12.46 6.15
N ILE A 147 19.89 -13.21 6.79
CA ILE A 147 18.48 -12.80 6.93
C ILE A 147 18.37 -11.47 7.68
N THR A 148 19.03 -11.33 8.83
CA THR A 148 18.98 -10.09 9.62
C THR A 148 19.61 -8.90 8.90
N THR A 149 20.63 -9.11 8.06
CA THR A 149 21.19 -8.07 7.18
C THR A 149 20.17 -7.63 6.14
N THR A 150 19.44 -8.58 5.53
CA THR A 150 18.35 -8.27 4.61
C THR A 150 17.23 -7.47 5.27
N ILE A 151 16.83 -7.84 6.48
CA ILE A 151 15.81 -7.09 7.24
C ILE A 151 16.26 -5.66 7.55
N LYS A 152 17.53 -5.44 7.89
CA LYS A 152 18.09 -4.08 8.09
C LYS A 152 17.99 -3.23 6.82
N GLY A 153 18.21 -3.85 5.66
CA GLY A 153 18.12 -3.19 4.35
C GLY A 153 16.70 -2.94 3.87
N LEU A 154 15.69 -3.57 4.48
CA LEU A 154 14.32 -3.58 3.96
C LEU A 154 13.71 -2.17 3.83
N LEU A 155 13.90 -1.31 4.84
CA LEU A 155 13.26 0.01 4.91
C LEU A 155 14.13 1.14 4.34
N LEU A 156 15.21 0.78 3.65
CA LEU A 156 16.21 1.69 3.10
C LEU A 156 16.50 1.33 1.64
N ASN A 157 17.05 2.28 0.87
CA ASN A 157 17.66 1.93 -0.42
C ASN A 157 18.89 1.06 -0.13
N SER A 158 18.85 -0.19 -0.57
CA SER A 158 19.89 -1.16 -0.30
C SER A 158 19.91 -2.21 -1.40
N GLU A 159 21.00 -2.98 -1.46
CA GLU A 159 21.24 -3.98 -2.50
C GLU A 159 20.30 -5.19 -2.43
N VAL A 160 19.55 -5.33 -1.34
CA VAL A 160 18.58 -6.43 -1.21
C VAL A 160 17.34 -6.21 -2.05
N TRP A 161 17.07 -4.97 -2.45
CA TRP A 161 15.94 -4.65 -3.30
C TRP A 161 16.32 -4.78 -4.78
N PRO A 162 15.40 -5.29 -5.62
CA PRO A 162 15.52 -5.13 -7.05
C PRO A 162 15.76 -3.67 -7.41
N LEU A 163 16.73 -3.40 -8.29
CA LEU A 163 17.11 -2.05 -8.72
C LEU A 163 17.63 -1.15 -7.60
N HIS A 164 18.05 -1.71 -6.46
CA HIS A 164 18.59 -1.00 -5.30
C HIS A 164 17.64 0.04 -4.68
N LYS A 165 16.33 -0.07 -4.96
CA LYS A 165 15.31 0.88 -4.55
C LYS A 165 14.21 0.19 -3.75
N THR A 166 13.97 0.67 -2.53
CA THR A 166 12.93 0.08 -1.68
C THR A 166 11.53 0.51 -2.11
N PHE A 167 10.61 -0.45 -2.08
CA PHE A 167 9.18 -0.27 -2.35
C PHE A 167 8.32 -0.76 -1.18
N TYR A 168 8.88 -0.81 0.04
CA TYR A 168 8.20 -1.35 1.22
C TYR A 168 6.83 -0.72 1.47
N TYR A 169 6.66 0.57 1.15
CA TYR A 169 5.42 1.30 1.36
C TYR A 169 4.26 0.83 0.44
N TYR A 170 4.57 0.14 -0.66
CA TYR A 170 3.58 -0.58 -1.49
C TYR A 170 3.15 -1.93 -0.89
N GLY A 171 3.72 -2.34 0.25
CA GLY A 171 3.55 -3.68 0.80
C GLY A 171 4.36 -4.74 0.05
N MET A 172 5.32 -4.34 -0.79
CA MET A 172 6.22 -5.26 -1.49
C MET A 172 7.36 -5.70 -0.56
N LEU A 173 8.00 -6.81 -0.90
CA LEU A 173 9.19 -7.32 -0.23
C LEU A 173 10.24 -7.77 -1.27
N PRO A 174 11.53 -7.69 -0.97
CA PRO A 174 12.55 -8.32 -1.80
C PRO A 174 12.41 -9.84 -1.76
N ARG A 175 12.88 -10.53 -2.80
CA ARG A 175 12.85 -12.01 -2.85
C ARG A 175 13.59 -12.60 -1.65
N MET A 176 12.91 -13.48 -0.92
CA MET A 176 13.46 -14.12 0.28
C MET A 176 13.91 -15.56 0.06
N ASP A 177 13.54 -16.19 -1.06
CA ASP A 177 13.77 -17.62 -1.32
C ASP A 177 15.25 -18.02 -1.29
N ASP A 178 16.11 -17.11 -1.77
CA ASP A 178 17.55 -17.30 -1.87
C ASP A 178 18.26 -17.16 -0.51
N LEU A 179 17.58 -16.63 0.52
CA LEU A 179 18.18 -16.42 1.84
C LEU A 179 18.34 -17.72 2.63
N ILE A 180 17.54 -18.75 2.31
CA ILE A 180 17.49 -20.01 3.05
C ILE A 180 17.78 -21.17 2.08
N PRO A 181 19.00 -21.73 2.12
CA PRO A 181 19.37 -22.88 1.30
C PRO A 181 18.45 -24.07 1.57
N GLN A 182 18.06 -24.79 0.51
CA GLN A 182 17.21 -25.98 0.61
C GLN A 182 17.82 -27.07 1.52
N ALA A 183 19.15 -27.17 1.57
CA ALA A 183 19.83 -28.14 2.42
C ALA A 183 19.70 -27.86 3.94
N SER A 184 19.26 -26.66 4.33
CA SER A 184 19.26 -26.25 5.74
C SER A 184 18.02 -26.68 6.51
N LEU A 185 16.90 -26.92 5.83
CA LEU A 185 15.62 -27.25 6.44
C LEU A 185 14.83 -28.20 5.53
N SER A 186 13.87 -28.94 6.10
CA SER A 186 12.84 -29.58 5.27
C SER A 186 12.05 -28.55 4.48
N ASP A 187 11.54 -28.93 3.30
CA ASP A 187 10.76 -28.01 2.44
C ASP A 187 9.58 -27.37 3.17
N ILE A 188 8.89 -28.15 4.01
CA ILE A 188 7.76 -27.67 4.81
C ILE A 188 8.21 -26.62 5.82
N SER A 189 9.29 -26.87 6.56
CA SER A 189 9.82 -25.93 7.55
C SER A 189 10.36 -24.66 6.88
N ARG A 190 11.02 -24.80 5.72
CA ARG A 190 11.52 -23.68 4.93
C ARG A 190 10.39 -22.78 4.47
N ASN A 191 9.35 -23.34 3.85
CA ASN A 191 8.20 -22.58 3.35
C ASN A 191 7.43 -21.89 4.48
N ARG A 192 7.27 -22.56 5.63
CA ARG A 192 6.65 -21.94 6.82
C ARG A 192 7.48 -20.77 7.34
N LEU A 193 8.80 -20.94 7.46
CA LEU A 193 9.69 -19.87 7.90
C LEU A 193 9.65 -18.67 6.94
N LEU A 194 9.73 -18.90 5.63
CA LEU A 194 9.62 -17.85 4.62
C LEU A 194 8.27 -17.13 4.69
N SER A 195 7.17 -17.87 4.80
CA SER A 195 5.83 -17.28 4.95
C SER A 195 5.70 -16.46 6.24
N CYS A 196 6.27 -16.93 7.36
CA CYS A 196 6.30 -16.16 8.61
C CYS A 196 7.15 -14.89 8.48
N LEU A 197 8.32 -14.97 7.85
CA LEU A 197 9.19 -13.82 7.60
C LEU A 197 8.49 -12.79 6.71
N ALA A 198 7.90 -13.23 5.59
CA ALA A 198 7.14 -12.39 4.69
C ALA A 198 5.99 -11.71 5.44
N SER A 199 5.25 -12.45 6.27
CA SER A 199 4.16 -11.91 7.07
C SER A 199 4.63 -10.82 8.06
N ILE A 200 5.69 -11.07 8.82
CA ILE A 200 6.26 -10.11 9.78
C ILE A 200 6.72 -8.85 9.05
N CYS A 201 7.49 -9.02 7.97
CA CYS A 201 8.04 -7.91 7.21
C CYS A 201 6.93 -7.07 6.56
N HIS A 202 5.99 -7.71 5.88
CA HIS A 202 4.85 -7.06 5.25
C HIS A 202 4.04 -6.23 6.26
N SER A 203 3.73 -6.84 7.40
CA SER A 203 2.99 -6.19 8.48
C SER A 203 3.71 -4.93 8.97
N GLY A 204 5.01 -5.03 9.24
CA GLY A 204 5.83 -3.90 9.67
C GLY A 204 5.87 -2.78 8.62
N CYS A 205 6.03 -3.14 7.34
CA CYS A 205 6.03 -2.20 6.21
C CYS A 205 4.72 -1.40 6.12
N VAL A 206 3.57 -2.08 6.16
CA VAL A 206 2.25 -1.45 6.08
C VAL A 206 1.99 -0.54 7.28
N ILE A 207 2.32 -1.00 8.49
CA ILE A 207 2.13 -0.21 9.71
C ILE A 207 3.02 1.04 9.70
N LEU A 208 4.28 0.92 9.30
CA LEU A 208 5.19 2.06 9.20
C LEU A 208 4.70 3.09 8.18
N ALA A 209 4.30 2.63 6.99
CA ALA A 209 3.77 3.52 5.96
C ALA A 209 2.53 4.27 6.46
N ALA A 210 1.64 3.59 7.19
CA ALA A 210 0.47 4.21 7.82
C ALA A 210 0.85 5.25 8.88
N ARG A 211 1.83 4.96 9.75
CA ARG A 211 2.32 5.89 10.78
C ARG A 211 2.91 7.16 10.16
N ILE A 212 3.78 7.01 9.16
CA ILE A 212 4.37 8.13 8.42
C ILE A 212 3.24 8.95 7.79
N TRP A 213 2.32 8.30 7.09
CA TRP A 213 1.24 8.99 6.39
C TRP A 213 0.29 9.73 7.34
N GLY A 214 0.02 9.17 8.52
CA GLY A 214 -0.76 9.85 9.56
C GLY A 214 -0.15 11.21 9.94
N VAL A 215 1.17 11.28 10.11
CA VAL A 215 1.87 12.54 10.38
C VAL A 215 1.78 13.49 9.18
N VAL A 216 1.92 12.97 7.95
CA VAL A 216 1.77 13.77 6.73
C VAL A 216 0.39 14.43 6.63
N ARG A 217 -0.68 13.69 6.95
CA ARG A 217 -2.06 14.19 6.93
C ARG A 217 -2.32 15.23 8.02
N CYS A 218 -1.75 15.05 9.21
CA CYS A 218 -1.84 16.05 10.28
C CYS A 218 -1.14 17.36 9.90
N ALA A 219 0.03 17.29 9.24
CA ALA A 219 0.76 18.48 8.81
C ALA A 219 0.00 19.29 7.75
N THR A 220 -0.81 18.65 6.90
CA THR A 220 -1.63 19.34 5.89
C THR A 220 -2.90 19.99 6.40
N ASN A 221 -3.43 19.52 7.54
CA ASN A 221 -4.67 20.04 8.12
C ASN A 221 -4.42 20.46 9.58
N PRO A 222 -3.62 21.51 9.83
CA PRO A 222 -3.29 21.96 11.19
C PRO A 222 -4.53 22.40 11.98
N THR A 223 -5.64 22.73 11.32
CA THR A 223 -6.91 23.19 11.93
C THR A 223 -7.63 22.14 12.79
N LEU A 224 -7.20 20.87 12.78
CA LEU A 224 -7.71 19.83 13.69
C LEU A 224 -6.91 19.70 15.00
N THR A 225 -5.86 20.50 15.20
CA THR A 225 -5.03 20.49 16.43
C THR A 225 -5.40 21.56 17.46
N THR A 226 -6.54 22.23 17.31
CA THR A 226 -7.12 22.98 18.43
C THR A 226 -7.55 21.97 19.49
N ARG A 227 -6.69 21.81 20.50
CA ARG A 227 -6.91 21.22 21.82
C ARG A 227 -8.34 20.70 21.98
N ARG A 228 -8.56 19.40 21.77
CA ARG A 228 -9.81 18.74 22.18
C ARG A 228 -9.93 18.96 23.69
N HIS A 229 -10.70 19.95 24.09
CA HIS A 229 -11.37 19.90 25.39
C HIS A 229 -12.12 18.57 25.43
N PRO A 230 -12.15 17.85 26.56
CA PRO A 230 -12.96 16.66 26.69
C PRO A 230 -14.41 17.09 26.49
N THR A 231 -14.90 16.96 25.27
CA THR A 231 -16.31 16.98 24.98
C THR A 231 -16.79 15.65 25.49
N THR A 232 -17.30 15.67 26.72
CA THR A 232 -18.23 14.65 27.17
C THR A 232 -19.28 14.51 26.09
N LEU A 233 -19.24 13.39 25.37
CA LEU A 233 -20.34 12.95 24.52
C LEU A 233 -21.50 12.66 25.47
N SER A 234 -22.32 13.68 25.76
CA SER A 234 -23.62 13.45 26.36
C SER A 234 -24.48 12.82 25.27
N LEU A 235 -24.69 11.51 25.38
CA LEU A 235 -25.77 10.84 24.68
C LEU A 235 -27.06 11.64 24.91
N PRO A 236 -27.89 11.86 23.88
CA PRO A 236 -29.19 12.50 24.07
C PRO A 236 -29.97 11.72 25.13
N SER A 237 -30.53 12.42 26.11
CA SER A 237 -31.31 11.78 27.15
C SER A 237 -32.45 10.97 26.54
N LEU A 238 -32.73 9.79 27.10
CA LEU A 238 -33.77 8.85 26.64
C LEU A 238 -35.17 9.49 26.49
N SER A 239 -35.38 10.69 27.02
CA SER A 239 -36.59 11.50 26.80
C SER A 239 -36.79 11.93 25.33
N PHE A 240 -35.72 12.09 24.53
CA PHE A 240 -35.85 12.45 23.11
C PHE A 240 -36.31 11.28 22.23
N ILE A 241 -35.95 10.05 22.58
CA ILE A 241 -36.36 8.85 21.83
C ILE A 241 -37.84 8.53 22.11
N ALA A 242 -38.34 8.82 23.31
CA ALA A 242 -39.75 8.63 23.65
C ALA A 242 -40.68 9.56 22.86
N ALA A 243 -40.29 10.80 22.56
CA ALA A 243 -41.10 11.76 21.80
C ALA A 243 -41.20 11.42 20.29
N ALA A 244 -40.18 10.78 19.73
CA ALA A 244 -40.18 10.31 18.34
C ALA A 244 -41.05 9.06 18.13
N LEU A 245 -41.26 8.25 19.18
CA LEU A 245 -42.07 7.03 19.10
C LEU A 245 -43.57 7.28 19.37
N SER A 246 -43.94 8.33 20.08
CA SER A 246 -45.35 8.69 20.33
C SER A 246 -46.01 9.51 19.22
N SER A 247 -45.24 9.98 18.22
CA SER A 247 -45.75 10.74 17.07
C SER A 247 -46.10 9.89 15.84
N SER A 248 -45.94 8.55 15.91
CA SER A 248 -46.22 7.63 14.80
C SER A 248 -47.55 6.86 14.91
N SER A 249 -48.49 7.31 15.74
CA SER A 249 -49.84 6.73 15.83
C SER A 249 -50.90 7.70 15.32
N LEU A 250 -51.03 7.83 13.99
CA LEU A 250 -52.23 8.34 13.31
C LEU A 250 -52.11 8.03 11.81
N VAL A 251 -52.22 6.75 11.45
CA VAL A 251 -52.62 6.35 10.09
C VAL A 251 -54.09 6.01 10.17
N HIS A 252 -54.94 6.96 9.77
CA HIS A 252 -56.36 6.72 9.57
C HIS A 252 -56.51 5.84 8.32
N VAL A 253 -56.93 4.59 8.52
CA VAL A 253 -57.37 3.68 7.47
C VAL A 253 -58.73 4.17 6.99
N HIS A 254 -58.82 4.66 5.75
CA HIS A 254 -60.09 4.83 5.05
C HIS A 254 -60.26 3.67 4.09
N ALA A 255 -61.03 2.67 4.52
CA ALA A 255 -61.57 1.62 3.66
C ALA A 255 -63.02 1.99 3.33
N GLN A 256 -63.35 2.18 2.05
CA GLN A 256 -64.72 2.05 1.56
C GLN A 256 -64.72 1.26 0.25
N THR A 257 -65.54 0.21 0.29
CA THR A 257 -65.82 -0.87 -0.65
C THR A 257 -66.76 -0.46 -1.79
N PRO A 258 -66.88 -1.29 -2.85
CA PRO A 258 -67.55 -0.94 -4.09
C PRO A 258 -69.08 -1.08 -4.01
N SER A 259 -69.78 -0.40 -4.91
CA SER A 259 -71.15 -0.67 -5.36
C SER A 259 -71.23 -0.38 -6.85
#